data_AF-A0A6S8B235-F1
#
_entry.id   AF-A0A6S8B235-F1
#
_cell.length_a   1.000
_cell.length_b   1.000
_cell.length_c   1.000
_cell.angle_alpha   90.00
_cell.angle_beta   90.00
_cell.angle_gamma   90.00
#
_symmetry.space_group_name_H-M   'P 1'
#
loop_
_entity.id
_entity.type
_entity.pdbx_description
1 polymer ?
#
loop_
_entity_poly.entity_id
_entity_poly.type
_entity_poly.pdbx_seq_one_letter_code
_entity_poly.pdbx_strand_id
1 'polypeptide(L)'
;VKAVEIARTKNEASFCLVRPPGHHATSIGFDKQAGGCGFCIFNNVCIGAAHMLKLEPEAKIVIVDFDVHHGNGTQEIVEKMLKSDRVLYVSIHLLEVFDNPDGDFFPGSGKREENGSRIFNVPVKPLWAVKSIAKGNPSKKLKGMQGTSLGVLFLTYL
;
A
#
# COMPACT_ATOMS: atom_id res chain seq x y z
N VAL A 1 10.22 12.89 -0.96
CA VAL A 1 10.11 13.88 0.15
C VAL A 1 9.59 15.25 -0.28
N LYS A 2 10.00 15.83 -1.42
CA LYS A 2 9.57 17.20 -1.81
C LYS A 2 8.05 17.40 -1.90
N ALA A 3 7.32 16.44 -2.48
CA ALA A 3 5.86 16.51 -2.50
C ALA A 3 5.21 16.45 -1.12
N VAL A 4 5.81 15.75 -0.16
CA VAL A 4 5.35 15.74 1.24
C VAL A 4 5.46 17.15 1.82
N GLU A 5 6.57 17.82 1.59
CA GLU A 5 6.80 19.19 2.07
C GLU A 5 5.82 20.18 1.43
N ILE A 6 5.59 20.07 0.12
CA ILE A 6 4.64 20.93 -0.59
C ILE A 6 3.23 20.68 -0.06
N ALA A 7 2.80 19.42 0.02
CA ALA A 7 1.48 19.07 0.53
C ALA A 7 1.27 19.57 1.97
N ARG A 8 2.28 19.41 2.83
CA ARG A 8 2.23 19.90 4.22
C ARG A 8 2.16 21.43 4.31
N THR A 9 3.02 22.14 3.58
CA THR A 9 3.18 23.60 3.73
C THR A 9 2.13 24.41 2.98
N LYS A 10 1.68 23.92 1.84
CA LYS A 10 0.66 24.59 1.01
C LYS A 10 -0.75 24.07 1.26
N ASN A 11 -0.89 22.94 1.96
CA ASN A 11 -2.17 22.25 2.13
C ASN A 11 -2.84 21.90 0.78
N GLU A 12 -2.04 21.46 -0.18
CA GLU A 12 -2.45 21.12 -1.55
C GLU A 12 -2.11 19.67 -1.87
N ALA A 13 -2.94 19.00 -2.68
CA ALA A 13 -2.61 17.67 -3.19
C ALA A 13 -1.36 17.75 -4.08
N SER A 14 -0.44 16.80 -3.90
CA SER A 14 0.80 16.71 -4.68
C SER A 14 0.90 15.36 -5.37
N PHE A 15 1.38 15.35 -6.61
CA PHE A 15 1.59 14.15 -7.41
C PHE A 15 3.08 14.00 -7.76
N CYS A 16 3.57 12.76 -7.82
CA CYS A 16 4.96 12.46 -8.13
C CYS A 16 5.06 11.34 -9.16
N LEU A 17 5.61 11.67 -10.34
CA LEU A 17 6.01 10.70 -11.35
C LEU A 17 7.43 10.23 -11.07
N VAL A 18 7.58 9.33 -10.09
CA VAL A 18 8.90 8.84 -9.66
C VAL A 18 9.24 7.54 -10.39
N ARG A 19 10.49 7.43 -10.86
CA ARG A 19 11.10 6.17 -11.23
C ARG A 19 12.51 6.10 -10.64
N PRO A 20 12.96 4.94 -10.13
CA PRO A 20 12.27 3.64 -10.05
C PRO A 20 11.06 3.61 -9.07
N PRO A 21 10.15 2.61 -9.17
CA PRO A 21 9.04 2.41 -8.21
C PRO A 21 9.57 2.02 -6.82
N GLY A 22 8.67 1.80 -5.85
CA GLY A 22 9.09 1.58 -4.45
C GLY A 22 8.35 0.56 -3.60
N HIS A 23 7.10 0.19 -3.90
CA HIS A 23 6.26 -0.54 -2.93
C HIS A 23 6.71 -1.98 -2.62
N HIS A 24 7.54 -2.59 -3.46
CA HIS A 24 8.16 -3.90 -3.20
C HIS A 24 9.49 -3.83 -2.45
N ALA A 25 10.11 -2.64 -2.35
CA ALA A 25 11.36 -2.49 -1.62
C ALA A 25 11.11 -2.65 -0.12
N THR A 26 11.62 -3.75 0.43
CA THR A 26 11.65 -4.07 1.86
C THR A 26 12.80 -3.34 2.55
N SER A 27 12.85 -3.39 3.87
CA SER A 27 13.93 -2.81 4.67
C SER A 27 15.30 -3.47 4.45
N ILE A 28 15.30 -4.72 3.98
CA ILE A 28 16.49 -5.57 3.80
C ILE A 28 16.69 -6.08 2.36
N GLY A 29 15.83 -5.68 1.41
CA GLY A 29 15.77 -6.25 0.06
C GLY A 29 15.02 -7.59 -0.06
N PHE A 30 14.76 -8.04 -1.29
CA PHE A 30 14.27 -9.41 -1.54
C PHE A 30 15.40 -10.42 -1.46
N ASP A 31 16.56 -10.05 -2.00
CA ASP A 31 17.83 -10.70 -1.79
C ASP A 31 18.55 -9.99 -0.64
N LYS A 32 18.92 -10.77 0.39
CA LYS A 32 19.74 -10.30 1.53
C LYS A 32 21.05 -9.64 1.09
N GLN A 33 21.50 -9.86 -0.15
CA GLN A 33 22.73 -9.32 -0.72
C GLN A 33 22.49 -8.14 -1.69
N ALA A 34 21.33 -8.05 -2.35
CA ALA A 34 21.12 -7.11 -3.47
C ALA A 34 20.00 -6.06 -3.27
N GLY A 35 19.24 -6.08 -2.17
CA GLY A 35 18.47 -4.89 -1.73
C GLY A 35 17.19 -4.54 -2.51
N GLY A 36 16.89 -5.17 -3.65
CA GLY A 36 15.74 -4.83 -4.52
C GLY A 36 14.71 -5.95 -4.70
N CYS A 37 13.47 -5.57 -5.05
CA CYS A 37 12.37 -6.46 -5.41
C CYS A 37 11.46 -5.78 -6.43
N GLY A 38 10.95 -6.48 -7.46
CA GLY A 38 9.93 -5.93 -8.36
C GLY A 38 10.27 -4.54 -8.94
N PHE A 39 11.51 -4.38 -9.41
CA PHE A 39 12.07 -3.11 -9.93
C PHE A 39 12.20 -1.96 -8.91
N CYS A 40 11.86 -2.19 -7.64
CA CYS A 40 11.94 -1.20 -6.57
C CYS A 40 13.33 -1.20 -5.93
N ILE A 41 13.95 -0.02 -5.84
CA ILE A 41 15.25 0.20 -5.17
C ILE A 41 15.05 0.77 -3.76
N PHE A 42 14.16 1.76 -3.62
CA PHE A 42 13.82 2.39 -2.35
C PHE A 42 12.32 2.45 -2.18
N ASN A 43 11.85 2.30 -0.94
CA ASN A 43 10.43 2.45 -0.66
C ASN A 43 10.03 3.94 -0.57
N ASN A 44 9.76 4.53 -1.74
CA ASN A 44 9.48 5.95 -1.90
C ASN A 44 8.41 6.48 -0.92
N VAL A 45 7.34 5.71 -0.70
CA VAL A 45 6.24 6.14 0.18
C VAL A 45 6.53 5.94 1.65
N CYS A 46 7.21 4.87 2.05
CA CYS A 46 7.65 4.75 3.44
C CYS A 46 8.67 5.83 3.81
N ILE A 47 9.57 6.21 2.88
CA ILE A 47 10.47 7.36 3.08
C ILE A 47 9.65 8.66 3.22
N GLY A 48 8.62 8.84 2.39
CA GLY A 48 7.70 9.97 2.49
C GLY A 48 6.98 10.04 3.84
N ALA A 49 6.45 8.90 4.30
CA ALA A 49 5.77 8.78 5.58
C ALA A 49 6.71 9.04 6.77
N ALA A 50 7.91 8.45 6.76
CA ALA A 50 8.94 8.68 7.77
C ALA A 50 9.36 10.16 7.82
N HIS A 51 9.51 10.80 6.65
CA HIS A 51 9.80 12.24 6.57
C HIS A 51 8.67 13.07 7.17
N MET A 52 7.42 12.72 6.89
CA MET A 52 6.28 13.42 7.48
C MET A 52 6.23 13.28 9.00
N LEU A 53 6.40 12.07 9.53
CA LEU A 53 6.45 11.83 10.99
C LEU A 53 7.60 12.58 11.66
N LYS A 54 8.73 12.75 10.98
CA LYS A 54 9.85 13.56 11.50
C LYS A 54 9.49 15.04 11.58
N LEU A 55 8.72 15.54 10.61
CA LEU A 55 8.32 16.94 10.53
C LEU A 55 7.14 17.25 11.45
N GLU A 56 6.23 16.30 11.61
CA GLU A 56 5.00 16.40 12.41
C GLU A 56 4.77 15.05 13.12
N PRO A 57 5.29 14.88 14.35
CA PRO A 57 5.23 13.61 15.09
C PRO A 57 3.81 13.09 15.36
N GLU A 58 2.82 13.98 15.36
CA GLU A 58 1.40 13.68 15.59
C GLU A 58 0.63 13.40 14.29
N ALA A 59 1.28 13.49 13.12
CA ALA A 59 0.63 13.24 11.84
C ALA A 59 0.06 11.83 11.76
N LYS A 60 -1.19 11.75 11.29
CA LYS A 60 -1.85 10.48 10.95
C LYS A 60 -1.76 10.26 9.46
N ILE A 61 -1.15 9.15 9.07
CA ILE A 61 -0.81 8.85 7.69
C ILE A 61 -1.57 7.59 7.27
N VAL A 62 -2.22 7.67 6.11
CA VAL A 62 -2.74 6.48 5.44
C VAL A 62 -1.99 6.32 4.12
N ILE A 63 -1.46 5.13 3.88
CA ILE A 63 -0.87 4.73 2.60
C ILE A 63 -1.89 3.80 1.93
N VAL A 64 -2.41 4.21 0.78
CA VAL A 64 -3.30 3.39 -0.05
C VAL A 64 -2.57 3.01 -1.32
N ASP A 65 -2.41 1.72 -1.51
CA ASP A 65 -1.74 1.10 -2.63
C ASP A 65 -2.74 0.40 -3.52
N PHE A 66 -2.87 0.90 -4.75
CA PHE A 66 -3.74 0.35 -5.78
C PHE A 66 -2.93 -0.12 -7.00
N ASP A 67 -1.61 -0.30 -6.83
CA ASP A 67 -0.86 -1.11 -7.75
C ASP A 67 -1.43 -2.53 -7.81
N VAL A 68 -1.38 -3.15 -8.99
CA VAL A 68 -1.95 -4.48 -9.19
C VAL A 68 -1.24 -5.55 -8.37
N HIS A 69 0.01 -5.32 -7.97
CA HIS A 69 0.78 -6.23 -7.12
C HIS A 69 0.72 -5.80 -5.65
N HIS A 70 0.81 -6.78 -4.75
CA HIS A 70 0.92 -6.47 -3.33
C HIS A 70 2.22 -5.71 -3.03
N GLY A 71 2.12 -4.53 -2.41
CA GLY A 71 3.26 -3.75 -1.91
C GLY A 71 3.88 -4.34 -0.65
N ASN A 72 4.40 -5.57 -0.75
CA ASN A 72 4.98 -6.35 0.34
C ASN A 72 6.10 -5.62 1.10
N GLY A 73 6.88 -4.78 0.42
CA GLY A 73 7.91 -3.96 1.04
C GLY A 73 7.31 -2.85 1.91
N THR A 74 6.26 -2.20 1.41
CA THR A 74 5.54 -1.18 2.19
C THR A 74 4.86 -1.79 3.41
N GLN A 75 4.20 -2.95 3.27
CA GLN A 75 3.65 -3.68 4.42
C GLN A 75 4.73 -3.94 5.48
N GLU A 76 5.83 -4.58 5.08
CA GLU A 76 6.91 -4.96 6.00
C GLU A 76 7.50 -3.75 6.74
N ILE A 77 7.75 -2.64 6.04
CA ILE A 77 8.28 -1.41 6.65
C ILE A 77 7.24 -0.77 7.59
N VAL A 78 5.97 -0.73 7.22
CA VAL A 78 4.90 -0.19 8.08
C VAL A 78 4.71 -1.03 9.34
N GLU A 79 4.78 -2.36 9.22
CA GLU A 79 4.67 -3.28 10.36
C GLU A 79 5.86 -3.16 11.31
N LYS A 80 7.09 -3.21 10.78
CA LYS A 80 8.29 -3.47 11.57
C LYS A 80 9.14 -2.24 11.86
N MET A 81 9.12 -1.23 11.00
CA MET A 81 10.04 -0.09 11.10
C MET A 81 9.37 1.22 11.47
N LEU A 82 8.19 1.50 10.92
CA LEU A 82 7.41 2.67 11.30
C LEU A 82 6.76 2.40 12.66
N LYS A 83 7.53 2.63 13.74
CA LYS A 83 7.14 2.52 15.15
C LYS A 83 6.09 3.57 15.56
N SER A 84 5.03 3.68 14.78
CA SER A 84 3.97 4.65 14.95
C SER A 84 2.63 4.00 14.63
N ASP A 85 1.75 3.99 15.63
CA ASP A 85 0.36 3.55 15.44
C ASP A 85 -0.47 4.51 14.57
N ARG A 86 0.18 5.59 14.09
CA ARG A 86 -0.42 6.61 13.24
C ARG A 86 -0.23 6.34 11.75
N VAL A 87 0.41 5.24 11.36
CA VAL A 87 0.56 4.85 9.95
C VAL A 87 -0.29 3.61 9.65
N LEU A 88 -1.26 3.78 8.76
CA LEU A 88 -2.12 2.74 8.22
C LEU A 88 -1.69 2.39 6.80
N TYR A 89 -1.63 1.11 6.46
CA TYR A 89 -1.41 0.61 5.10
C TYR A 89 -2.63 -0.14 4.60
N VAL A 90 -3.06 0.18 3.39
CA VAL A 90 -4.13 -0.50 2.67
C VAL A 90 -3.60 -0.88 1.29
N SER A 91 -3.72 -2.15 0.91
CA SER A 91 -3.31 -2.63 -0.42
C SER A 91 -4.48 -3.30 -1.12
N ILE A 92 -4.74 -2.92 -2.37
CA ILE A 92 -5.74 -3.53 -3.25
C ILE A 92 -4.98 -4.10 -4.45
N HIS A 93 -4.85 -5.42 -4.50
CA HIS A 93 -3.98 -6.09 -5.47
C HIS A 93 -4.59 -7.40 -5.95
N LEU A 94 -4.18 -7.84 -7.13
CA LEU A 94 -4.51 -9.17 -7.62
C LEU A 94 -3.82 -10.22 -6.77
N LEU A 95 -4.59 -11.23 -6.38
CA LEU A 95 -4.06 -12.45 -5.81
C LEU A 95 -4.78 -13.63 -6.46
N GLU A 96 -4.03 -14.37 -7.25
CA GLU A 96 -4.48 -15.67 -7.79
C GLU A 96 -3.92 -16.78 -6.90
N VAL A 97 -4.78 -17.68 -6.47
CA VAL A 97 -4.40 -18.89 -5.72
C VAL A 97 -5.10 -20.03 -6.44
N PHE A 98 -4.40 -20.70 -7.36
CA PHE A 98 -4.88 -21.93 -7.98
C PHE A 98 -4.43 -23.12 -7.12
N ASP A 99 -3.25 -23.65 -7.41
CA ASP A 99 -2.68 -24.81 -6.72
C ASP A 99 -1.45 -24.42 -5.88
N ASN A 100 -0.92 -23.21 -6.06
CA ASN A 100 0.16 -22.68 -5.24
C ASN A 100 -0.42 -22.02 -3.98
N PRO A 101 -0.16 -22.54 -2.77
CA PRO A 101 -0.63 -21.90 -1.53
C PRO A 101 -0.02 -20.51 -1.34
N ASP A 102 1.13 -20.21 -1.93
CA ASP A 102 1.77 -18.89 -1.88
C ASP A 102 1.20 -17.92 -2.93
N GLY A 103 0.31 -18.37 -3.81
CA GLY A 103 -0.29 -17.55 -4.86
C GLY A 103 0.55 -17.51 -6.14
N ASP A 104 -0.14 -17.42 -7.27
CA ASP A 104 0.42 -17.52 -8.62
C ASP A 104 0.73 -16.15 -9.23
N PHE A 105 0.25 -15.07 -8.60
CA PHE A 105 0.52 -13.69 -9.02
C PHE A 105 1.61 -13.06 -8.15
N PHE A 106 2.63 -12.46 -8.78
CA PHE A 106 3.72 -11.80 -8.07
C PHE A 106 3.18 -10.70 -7.12
N PRO A 107 3.71 -10.57 -5.89
CA PRO A 107 4.81 -11.33 -5.28
C PRO A 107 4.39 -12.61 -4.53
N GLY A 108 3.14 -13.05 -4.63
CA GLY A 108 2.65 -14.21 -3.86
C GLY A 108 2.46 -13.92 -2.36
N SER A 109 2.03 -12.71 -2.03
CA SER A 109 1.73 -12.31 -0.64
C SER A 109 0.59 -11.29 -0.63
N GLY A 110 0.19 -10.83 0.55
CA GLY A 110 -0.93 -9.90 0.69
C GLY A 110 -2.26 -10.64 0.88
N LYS A 111 -2.21 -11.84 1.47
CA LYS A 111 -3.41 -12.57 1.82
C LYS A 111 -4.20 -11.79 2.88
N ARG A 112 -5.52 -11.96 2.91
CA ARG A 112 -6.39 -11.27 3.88
C ARG A 112 -6.06 -11.68 5.32
N GLU A 113 -5.54 -12.89 5.50
CA GLU A 113 -5.11 -13.47 6.76
C GLU A 113 -3.86 -12.78 7.33
N GLU A 114 -3.10 -12.06 6.49
CA GLU A 114 -1.96 -11.23 6.91
C GLU A 114 -2.40 -9.88 7.49
N ASN A 115 -3.72 -9.57 7.51
CA ASN A 115 -4.21 -8.31 8.06
C ASN A 115 -3.92 -8.19 9.56
N GLY A 116 -3.57 -6.98 9.97
CA GLY A 116 -3.28 -6.62 11.35
C GLY A 116 -4.03 -5.36 11.78
N SER A 117 -3.66 -4.81 12.94
CA SER A 117 -4.26 -3.57 13.44
C SER A 117 -4.04 -2.36 12.51
N ARG A 118 -3.00 -2.41 11.67
CA ARG A 118 -2.56 -1.30 10.80
C ARG A 118 -2.39 -1.70 9.33
N ILE A 119 -2.66 -2.95 8.99
CA ILE A 119 -2.43 -3.53 7.67
C ILE A 119 -3.74 -4.12 7.15
N PHE A 120 -4.16 -3.64 5.98
CA PHE A 120 -5.40 -4.05 5.34
C PHE A 120 -5.15 -4.44 3.88
N ASN A 121 -4.94 -5.73 3.67
CA ASN A 121 -4.91 -6.33 2.35
C ASN A 121 -6.31 -6.64 1.85
N VAL A 122 -6.56 -6.23 0.61
CA VAL A 122 -7.79 -6.44 -0.14
C VAL A 122 -7.44 -7.21 -1.42
N PRO A 123 -7.12 -8.51 -1.30
CA PRO A 123 -6.85 -9.33 -2.47
C PRO A 123 -8.09 -9.41 -3.34
N VAL A 124 -7.93 -9.10 -4.62
CA VAL A 124 -8.98 -9.18 -5.63
C VAL A 124 -8.68 -10.33 -6.60
N LYS A 125 -9.74 -11.03 -7.01
CA LYS A 125 -9.62 -12.04 -8.06
C LYS A 125 -9.48 -11.33 -9.41
N PRO A 126 -8.67 -11.86 -10.32
CA PRO A 126 -8.65 -11.40 -11.70
C PRO A 126 -10.04 -11.48 -12.32
N LEU A 127 -10.39 -10.50 -13.15
CA LEU A 127 -11.69 -10.48 -13.82
C LEU A 127 -11.88 -11.71 -14.73
N TRP A 128 -10.80 -12.24 -15.31
CA TRP A 128 -10.85 -13.43 -16.17
C TRP A 128 -11.12 -14.75 -15.41
N ALA A 129 -10.86 -14.82 -14.10
CA ALA A 129 -11.23 -15.99 -13.30
C ALA A 129 -12.70 -15.96 -12.84
N VAL A 130 -13.39 -14.84 -12.98
CA VAL A 130 -14.81 -14.72 -12.63
C VAL A 130 -15.63 -15.29 -13.80
N LYS A 131 -15.93 -16.60 -13.77
CA LYS A 131 -16.91 -17.20 -14.70
C LYS A 131 -18.26 -16.52 -14.52
N SER A 132 -18.64 -15.67 -15.48
CA SER A 132 -19.95 -15.03 -15.62
C SER A 132 -20.46 -14.35 -14.33
N ILE A 133 -20.24 -13.03 -14.21
CA ILE A 133 -21.06 -12.22 -13.31
C ILE A 133 -22.51 -12.28 -13.83
N ALA A 134 -23.32 -13.15 -13.23
CA ALA A 134 -24.76 -13.09 -13.35
C ALA A 134 -25.20 -11.68 -12.98
N LYS A 135 -26.03 -11.07 -13.83
CA LYS A 135 -26.66 -9.75 -13.67
C LYS A 135 -27.14 -9.55 -12.22
N GLY A 136 -26.34 -8.87 -11.41
CA GLY A 136 -26.60 -8.58 -10.01
C GLY A 136 -26.89 -7.09 -9.83
N ASN A 137 -28.08 -6.80 -9.32
CA ASN A 137 -28.72 -5.49 -9.15
C ASN A 137 -27.82 -4.44 -8.44
N PRO A 138 -27.60 -3.24 -9.01
CA PRO A 138 -26.72 -2.22 -8.43
C PRO A 138 -27.45 -1.44 -7.33
N SER A 139 -27.69 -2.05 -6.17
CA SER A 139 -28.25 -1.30 -5.04
C SER A 139 -27.87 -1.90 -3.69
N LYS A 140 -26.60 -1.77 -3.31
CA LYS A 140 -26.22 -1.71 -1.89
C LYS A 140 -25.33 -0.49 -1.67
N LYS A 141 -25.96 0.57 -1.16
CA LYS A 141 -25.25 1.73 -0.62
C LYS A 141 -24.27 1.25 0.45
N LEU A 142 -22.98 1.45 0.23
CA LEU A 142 -21.99 1.38 1.31
C LEU A 142 -22.36 2.42 2.36
N LYS A 143 -22.62 1.98 3.59
CA LYS A 143 -22.80 2.88 4.73
C LYS A 143 -21.43 3.45 5.07
N GLY A 144 -21.35 4.79 5.04
CA GLY A 144 -20.13 5.54 5.28
C GLY A 144 -19.51 5.25 6.64
N MET A 145 -18.19 5.11 6.64
CA MET A 145 -17.38 5.23 7.85
C MET A 145 -17.41 6.71 8.29
N GLN A 146 -17.81 6.96 9.53
CA GLN A 146 -17.77 8.29 10.12
C GLN A 146 -16.30 8.72 10.31
N GLY A 147 -16.03 9.96 9.89
CA GLY A 147 -14.69 10.52 9.77
C GLY A 147 -13.97 10.64 11.10
N THR A 148 -12.73 10.16 11.10
CA THR A 148 -11.65 10.79 11.87
C THR A 148 -10.91 11.72 10.91
N SER A 149 -10.40 12.85 11.40
CA SER A 149 -9.59 13.75 10.58
C SER A 149 -8.38 12.99 10.04
N LEU A 150 -8.37 12.70 8.73
CA LEU A 150 -7.23 12.09 8.06
C LEU A 150 -6.13 13.16 7.91
N GLY A 151 -4.95 12.85 8.44
CA GLY A 151 -3.83 13.79 8.52
C GLY A 151 -3.04 13.92 7.22
N VAL A 152 -2.82 12.84 6.45
CA VAL A 152 -2.26 12.84 5.09
C VAL A 152 -2.52 11.49 4.42
N LEU A 153 -2.85 11.51 3.12
CA LEU A 153 -3.04 10.32 2.30
C LEU A 153 -1.91 10.20 1.27
N PHE A 154 -1.15 9.11 1.32
CA PHE A 154 -0.26 8.70 0.24
C PHE A 154 -0.98 7.73 -0.67
N LEU A 155 -0.89 7.99 -1.97
CA LEU A 155 -1.41 7.13 -3.03
C LEU A 155 -0.22 6.56 -3.80
N THR A 156 -0.11 5.24 -3.88
CA THR A 156 0.88 4.57 -4.73
C THR A 156 0.25 4.00 -5.98
N TYR A 157 0.94 4.22 -7.09
CA TYR A 157 0.71 3.64 -8.40
C TYR A 157 2.10 3.53 -9.04
N LEU A 158 2.49 2.34 -9.51
CA LEU A 158 3.47 2.09 -10.60
C LEU A 158 3.99 0.66 -10.62
#